data_AF-A0A414D748-F1
#
_entry.id   AF-A0A414D748-F1
#
_cell.length_a   1.000
_cell.length_b   1.000
_cell.length_c   1.000
_cell.angle_alpha   90.00
_cell.angle_beta   90.00
_cell.angle_gamma   90.00
#
_symmetry.space_group_name_H-M   'P 1'
#
loop_
_entity.id
_entity.type
_entity.pdbx_description
1 polymer ?
#
loop_
_entity_poly.entity_id
_entity_poly.type
_entity_poly.pdbx_seq_one_letter_code
_entity_poly.pdbx_strand_id
1 'polypeptide(L)' 'NGEAYIKKLQNDKDGIFLISLNEKYAPIKVSENDRLDIFGKVLGKSDASAITGHCR' A
#
# COMPACT_ATOMS: atom_id res chain seq x y z
N ASN A 1 0.18 6.77 13.51
CA ASN A 1 1.61 6.41 13.41
C ASN A 1 2.41 7.29 12.45
N GLY A 2 1.78 8.17 11.65
CA GLY A 2 2.51 9.14 10.80
C GLY A 2 3.18 8.54 9.56
N GLU A 3 3.00 7.24 9.33
CA GLU A 3 3.59 6.50 8.22
C GLU A 3 2.57 6.24 7.12
N ALA A 4 3.04 6.22 5.87
CA ALA A 4 2.23 5.90 4.69
C ALA A 4 2.80 4.67 3.98
N TYR A 5 1.92 3.79 3.51
CA TYR A 5 2.28 2.48 2.98
C TYR A 5 1.58 2.18 1.65
N ILE A 6 2.32 1.56 0.73
CA ILE A 6 1.75 0.83 -0.41
C ILE A 6 1.98 -0.66 -0.12
N LYS A 7 0.94 -1.33 0.34
CA LYS A 7 0.94 -2.76 0.71
C LYS A 7 -0.39 -3.38 0.31
N LYS A 8 -0.43 -4.71 0.22
CA LYS A 8 -1.70 -5.42 0.02
C LYS A 8 -2.46 -5.40 1.35
N LEU A 9 -3.67 -4.85 1.35
CA LEU A 9 -4.57 -4.89 2.51
C LEU A 9 -5.21 -6.28 2.62
N GLN A 10 -5.00 -6.94 3.74
CA GLN A 10 -5.78 -8.10 4.17
C GLN A 10 -6.71 -7.65 5.28
N ASN A 11 -8.00 -7.98 5.14
CA ASN A 11 -9.04 -7.69 6.13
C ASN A 11 -9.99 -8.88 6.15
N ASP A 12 -9.78 -9.79 7.09
CA ASP A 12 -10.54 -11.02 7.25
C ASP A 12 -10.68 -11.37 8.73
N LYS A 13 -11.08 -12.61 9.03
CA LYS A 13 -11.29 -13.11 10.40
C LYS A 13 -10.03 -13.06 11.29
N ASP A 14 -8.84 -13.02 10.70
CA ASP A 14 -7.57 -12.98 11.45
C ASP A 14 -7.19 -11.53 11.82
N GLY A 15 -7.91 -10.55 11.25
CA GLY A 15 -7.77 -9.12 11.50
C GLY A 15 -7.32 -8.35 10.27
N ILE A 16 -6.80 -7.14 10.51
CA ILE A 16 -6.31 -6.25 9.46
C ILE A 16 -4.78 -6.31 9.42
N PHE A 17 -4.24 -6.61 8.23
CA PHE A 17 -2.81 -6.66 7.98
C PHE A 17 -2.43 -5.92 6.70
N LEU A 18 -1.27 -5.25 6.73
CA LEU A 18 -0.61 -4.71 5.55
C LEU A 18 0.48 -5.70 5.12
N ILE A 19 0.19 -6.44 4.05
CA ILE A 19 1.05 -7.50 3.53
C ILE A 19 2.04 -6.94 2.51
N SER A 20 3.32 -7.23 2.71
CA SER A 20 4.38 -6.95 1.74
C SER A 20 4.43 -8.05 0.67
N LEU A 21 4.57 -7.67 -0.60
CA LEU A 21 4.88 -8.62 -1.67
C LEU A 21 6.39 -8.91 -1.81
N ASN A 22 7.21 -8.26 -0.98
CA ASN A 22 8.62 -8.58 -0.81
C ASN A 22 8.79 -9.38 0.49
N GLU A 23 9.24 -10.63 0.35
CA GLU A 23 9.39 -11.62 1.42
C GLU A 23 10.32 -11.20 2.56
N LYS A 24 11.22 -10.23 2.31
CA LYS A 24 12.12 -9.70 3.34
C LYS A 24 11.40 -8.95 4.47
N TYR A 25 10.14 -8.60 4.27
CA TYR A 25 9.35 -7.81 5.21
C TYR A 25 8.17 -8.61 5.75
N ALA A 26 8.09 -8.72 7.07
CA ALA A 26 6.97 -9.35 7.75
C ALA A 26 5.67 -8.54 7.55
N PRO A 27 4.49 -9.20 7.58
CA PRO A 27 3.19 -8.55 7.68
C PRO A 27 3.13 -7.53 8.83
N ILE A 28 2.52 -6.37 8.59
CA ILE A 28 2.27 -5.38 9.63
C ILE A 28 0.83 -5.54 10.10
N LYS A 29 0.63 -5.88 11.37
CA LYS A 29 -0.71 -5.93 11.98
C LYS A 29 -1.17 -4.52 12.32
N VAL A 30 -2.39 -4.16 11.91
CA VAL A 30 -3.05 -2.93 12.35
C VAL A 30 -3.75 -3.23 13.67
N SER A 31 -3.38 -2.50 14.72
CA SER A 31 -3.98 -2.61 16.05
C SER A 31 -5.35 -1.92 16.10
N GLU A 32 -6.20 -2.31 17.04
CA GLU A 32 -7.50 -1.65 17.27
C GLU A 32 -7.35 -0.19 17.69
N ASN A 33 -6.22 0.17 18.29
CA ASN A 33 -5.89 1.55 18.68
C ASN A 33 -5.29 2.36 17.53
N ASP A 34 -4.96 1.73 16.40
CA ASP A 34 -4.40 2.42 15.24
C ASP A 34 -5.51 3.08 14.43
N ARG A 35 -5.27 4.33 14.03
CA ARG A 35 -6.04 4.96 12.96
C ARG A 35 -5.50 4.50 11.60
N LEU A 36 -6.35 3.87 10.80
CA LEU A 36 -6.06 3.45 9.43
C LEU A 36 -6.92 4.23 8.43
N ASP A 37 -6.30 5.11 7.65
CA ASP A 37 -6.94 5.82 6.53
C ASP A 37 -6.52 5.21 5.18
N ILE A 38 -7.48 4.88 4.31
CA ILE A 38 -7.21 4.36 2.96
C ILE A 38 -7.28 5.50 1.95
N PHE A 39 -6.14 5.88 1.38
CA PHE A 39 -6.06 6.96 0.39
C PHE A 39 -6.52 6.57 -1.01
N GLY A 40 -6.43 5.29 -1.38
CA GLY A 40 -6.85 4.82 -2.69
C GLY A 40 -6.42 3.39 -3.00
N LYS A 41 -6.81 2.93 -4.20
CA LYS A 41 -6.44 1.62 -4.74
C LYS A 41 -5.39 1.77 -5.84
N VAL A 42 -4.34 0.97 -5.77
CA VAL A 42 -3.33 0.90 -6.83
C VAL A 42 -3.94 0.24 -8.08
N LEU A 43 -3.91 0.94 -9.21
CA LEU A 43 -4.46 0.44 -10.48
C LEU A 43 -3.39 -0.02 -11.48
N GLY A 44 -2.14 0.40 -11.29
CA GLY A 44 -1.04 0.07 -12.17
C GLY A 44 0.22 0.83 -11.80
N LYS A 45 1.28 0.59 -12.56
CA LYS A 45 2.52 1.37 -12.52
C LYS A 45 2.65 2.11 -13.85
N SER A 46 3.14 3.34 -13.80
CA SER A 46 3.51 4.09 -15.00
C SER A 46 5.04 4.14 -15.07
N ASP A 47 5.58 3.83 -16.25
CA ASP A 47 7.00 4.01 -16.51
C ASP A 47 7.25 5.49 -16.84
N ALA A 48 8.39 6.04 -16.39
CA ALA A 48 8.71 7.45 -16.61
C ALA A 48 8.68 7.85 -18.10
N SER A 49 9.02 6.92 -19.00
CA SER A 49 8.94 7.08 -20.45
C SER A 49 7.51 7.31 -20.97
N ALA A 50 6.48 6.86 -20.26
CA ALA A 50 5.09 7.09 -20.61
C ALA A 50 4.60 8.49 -20.22
N ILE A 51 5.36 9.22 -19.39
CA ILE A 51 4.99 10.55 -18.87
C ILE A 51 5.64 11.67 -19.70
N THR A 52 6.83 11.45 -20.26
CA THR A 52 7.63 12.50 -20.93
C THR A 52 7.25 12.79 -22.39
N GLY A 53 6.20 12.19 -22.92
CA GLY A 53 5.81 12.31 -24.34
C GLY A 53 5.07 13.61 -24.75
N HIS A 54 4.94 14.61 -23.87
CA HIS A 54 4.06 15.76 -24.12
C HIS A 54 4.63 17.14 -23.78
N CYS A 55 5.95 17.35 -23.92
CA CYS A 55 6.49 18.71 -24.10
C CYS A 55 6.74 18.95 -25.60
N ARG A 56 5.80 19.63 -26.26
CA ARG A 56 6.04 20.35 -27.51
C ARG A 56 6.40 21.79 -27.18
#